data_AF-A0A6P5DKC6-F1
#
_entry.id   AF-A0A6P5DKC6-F1
#
_cell.length_a   1.000
_cell.length_b   1.000
_cell.length_c   1.000
_cell.angle_alpha   90.00
_cell.angle_beta   90.00
_cell.angle_gamma   90.00
#
_symmetry.space_group_name_H-M   'P 1'
#
loop_
_entity.id
_entity.type
_entity.pdbx_description
1 polymer ?
#
loop_
_entity_poly.entity_id
_entity_poly.type
_entity_poly.pdbx_seq_one_letter_code
_entity_poly.pdbx_strand_id
1 'polypeptide(L)'
;MAERPGSRHHSLYKLMGSPPWKEAFRQLEEPMDLAVLEEIQQELIDQEQSIISEYEKSLQFDEQCLSVMLAEWEANPLICPVCTKYNLRIAGGLVVCQCGLYIQSHSPEVTEQKLRACLEDSVNEHSAHCPHTPEFSVTEGTEEKSCLLMSCLVSLPREPVVESGSAVGFIPTLVEKRNLVA
;
A
#
# COMPACT_ATOMS: atom_id res chain seq x y z
N MET A 1 -51.90 -25.95 -83.35
CA MET A 1 -51.87 -24.93 -82.27
C MET A 1 -50.89 -23.86 -82.70
N ALA A 2 -51.35 -22.61 -82.75
CA ALA A 2 -50.77 -21.50 -83.49
C ALA A 2 -49.50 -20.92 -82.85
N GLU A 3 -48.58 -20.45 -83.70
CA GLU A 3 -47.48 -19.55 -83.33
C GLU A 3 -48.04 -18.24 -82.75
N ARG A 4 -47.39 -17.70 -81.71
CA ARG A 4 -47.66 -16.34 -81.20
C ARG A 4 -46.46 -15.43 -81.46
N PRO A 5 -46.68 -14.16 -81.85
CA PRO A 5 -45.65 -13.29 -82.41
C PRO A 5 -44.82 -12.59 -81.33
N GLY A 6 -43.58 -12.26 -81.70
CA GLY A 6 -42.51 -11.82 -80.79
C GLY A 6 -42.80 -10.61 -79.91
N SER A 7 -42.28 -10.68 -78.69
CA SER A 7 -42.15 -9.55 -77.78
C SER A 7 -40.95 -8.69 -78.20
N ARG A 8 -41.22 -7.70 -79.06
CA ARG A 8 -40.25 -6.68 -79.52
C ARG A 8 -39.79 -5.70 -78.42
N HIS A 9 -40.23 -5.87 -77.17
CA HIS A 9 -39.95 -4.90 -76.11
C HIS A 9 -38.62 -5.09 -75.37
N HIS A 10 -37.99 -6.26 -75.46
CA HIS A 10 -36.72 -6.50 -74.76
C HIS A 10 -35.50 -5.88 -75.47
N SER A 11 -35.66 -5.34 -76.68
CA SER A 11 -34.54 -4.84 -77.50
C SER A 11 -34.24 -3.34 -77.36
N LEU A 12 -35.12 -2.56 -76.71
CA LEU A 12 -35.00 -1.09 -76.73
C LEU A 12 -34.11 -0.53 -75.62
N TYR A 13 -33.92 -1.25 -74.51
CA TYR A 13 -33.07 -0.77 -73.42
C TYR A 13 -31.57 -1.07 -73.63
N LYS A 14 -31.21 -1.87 -74.64
CA LYS A 14 -29.80 -2.12 -75.01
C LYS A 14 -29.19 -1.01 -75.89
N LEU A 15 -30.01 -0.08 -76.41
CA LEU A 15 -29.56 0.95 -77.36
C LEU A 15 -29.32 2.33 -76.72
N MET A 16 -29.77 2.52 -75.48
CA MET A 16 -29.41 3.69 -74.69
C MET A 16 -28.15 3.32 -73.92
N GLY A 17 -27.08 4.11 -74.11
CA GLY A 17 -25.90 4.03 -73.26
C GLY A 17 -26.29 4.08 -71.79
N SER A 18 -25.39 3.62 -70.91
CA SER A 18 -25.60 3.71 -69.47
C SER A 18 -26.04 5.14 -69.11
N PRO A 19 -27.06 5.31 -68.25
CA PRO A 19 -27.56 6.64 -67.96
C PRO A 19 -26.47 7.45 -67.26
N PRO A 20 -26.36 8.77 -67.50
CA PRO A 20 -25.21 9.60 -67.09
C PRO A 20 -24.85 9.54 -65.60
N TRP A 21 -25.85 9.24 -64.76
CA TRP A 21 -25.64 9.05 -63.32
C TRP A 21 -24.84 7.78 -63.01
N LYS A 22 -24.91 6.73 -63.83
CA LYS A 22 -24.08 5.52 -63.67
C LYS A 22 -22.61 5.81 -63.95
N GLU A 23 -22.26 6.65 -64.94
CA GLU A 23 -20.88 7.10 -65.09
C GLU A 23 -20.44 8.00 -63.92
N ALA A 24 -21.32 8.87 -63.43
CA ALA A 24 -21.02 9.72 -62.28
C ALA A 24 -20.78 8.92 -60.98
N PHE A 25 -21.57 7.86 -60.74
CA PHE A 25 -21.34 6.93 -59.62
C PHE A 25 -20.07 6.11 -59.82
N ARG A 26 -19.75 5.68 -61.05
CA ARG A 26 -18.51 4.96 -61.37
C ARG A 26 -17.25 5.82 -61.24
N GLN A 27 -17.38 7.14 -61.42
CA GLN A 27 -16.32 8.13 -61.17
C GLN A 27 -16.22 8.54 -59.69
N LEU A 28 -17.27 8.34 -58.89
CA LEU A 28 -17.21 8.41 -57.42
C LEU A 28 -16.61 7.12 -56.81
N GLU A 29 -16.71 6.02 -57.56
CA GLU A 29 -16.16 4.70 -57.26
C GLU A 29 -14.72 4.55 -57.79
N GLU A 30 -14.24 5.49 -58.62
CA GLU A 30 -12.80 5.78 -58.69
C GLU A 30 -12.36 6.24 -57.30
N PRO A 31 -11.21 5.76 -56.82
CA PRO A 31 -10.86 5.66 -55.42
C PRO A 31 -11.09 7.01 -54.73
N MET A 32 -12.25 7.19 -54.09
CA MET A 32 -12.43 8.21 -53.09
C MET A 32 -11.38 7.87 -52.03
N ASP A 33 -10.28 8.61 -52.07
CA ASP A 33 -8.90 8.15 -51.85
C ASP A 33 -8.77 7.07 -50.76
N LEU A 34 -8.48 5.83 -51.17
CA LEU A 34 -8.19 4.74 -50.23
C LEU A 34 -7.08 5.15 -49.26
N ALA A 35 -6.13 5.97 -49.74
CA ALA A 35 -5.08 6.61 -48.95
C ALA A 35 -5.62 7.55 -47.85
N VAL A 36 -6.65 8.37 -48.13
CA VAL A 36 -7.25 9.27 -47.14
C VAL A 36 -7.98 8.48 -46.06
N LEU A 37 -8.66 7.37 -46.43
CA LEU A 37 -9.28 6.48 -45.44
C LEU A 37 -8.24 5.75 -44.58
N GLU A 38 -7.14 5.28 -45.19
CA GLU A 38 -6.01 4.69 -44.46
C GLU A 38 -5.35 5.70 -43.51
N GLU A 39 -5.19 6.96 -43.93
CA GLU A 39 -4.68 8.05 -43.09
C GLU A 39 -5.60 8.33 -41.90
N ILE A 40 -6.92 8.41 -42.11
CA ILE A 40 -7.88 8.59 -41.01
C ILE A 40 -7.86 7.39 -40.06
N GLN A 41 -7.78 6.16 -40.60
CA GLN A 41 -7.68 4.97 -39.76
C GLN A 41 -6.40 4.95 -38.94
N GLN A 42 -5.27 5.34 -39.52
CA GLN A 42 -4.00 5.44 -38.80
C GLN A 42 -4.06 6.53 -37.72
N GLU A 43 -4.63 7.69 -38.02
CA GLU A 43 -4.80 8.77 -37.02
C GLU A 43 -5.66 8.32 -35.84
N LEU A 44 -6.74 7.57 -36.09
CA LEU A 44 -7.59 7.03 -35.03
C LEU A 44 -6.83 6.02 -34.15
N ILE A 45 -6.02 5.15 -34.76
CA ILE A 45 -5.17 4.20 -34.02
C ILE A 45 -4.16 4.96 -33.17
N ASP A 46 -3.49 5.97 -33.74
CA ASP A 46 -2.49 6.76 -33.03
C ASP A 46 -3.11 7.56 -31.88
N GLN A 47 -4.32 8.09 -32.07
CA GLN A 47 -5.10 8.75 -31.02
C GLN A 47 -5.48 7.78 -29.91
N GLU A 48 -5.97 6.59 -30.23
CA GLU A 48 -6.30 5.57 -29.23
C GLU A 48 -5.05 5.17 -28.41
N GLN A 49 -3.93 4.92 -29.09
CA GLN A 49 -2.65 4.61 -28.42
C GLN A 49 -2.15 5.78 -27.56
N SER A 50 -2.29 7.02 -28.04
CA SER A 50 -1.92 8.21 -27.27
C SER A 50 -2.77 8.34 -26.01
N ILE A 51 -4.08 8.12 -26.12
CA ILE A 51 -5.01 8.15 -24.99
C ILE A 51 -4.61 7.08 -23.97
N ILE A 52 -4.42 5.83 -24.41
CA ILE A 52 -3.99 4.73 -23.52
C ILE A 52 -2.65 5.07 -22.84
N SER A 53 -1.67 5.56 -23.60
CA SER A 53 -0.35 5.92 -23.06
C SER A 53 -0.43 7.06 -22.03
N GLU A 54 -1.31 8.04 -22.23
CA GLU A 54 -1.53 9.11 -21.26
C GLU A 54 -2.14 8.58 -19.96
N TYR A 55 -3.14 7.70 -20.06
CA TYR A 55 -3.75 7.04 -18.90
C TYR A 55 -2.74 6.18 -18.14
N GLU A 56 -1.93 5.38 -18.84
CA GLU A 56 -0.89 4.56 -18.22
C GLU A 56 0.16 5.42 -17.50
N LYS A 57 0.57 6.55 -18.08
CA LYS A 57 1.48 7.50 -17.43
C LYS A 57 0.87 8.12 -16.18
N SER A 58 -0.41 8.51 -16.23
CA SER A 58 -1.12 9.02 -15.06
C SER A 58 -1.20 7.97 -13.96
N LEU A 59 -1.55 6.73 -14.31
CA LEU A 59 -1.65 5.63 -13.37
C LEU A 59 -0.28 5.32 -12.74
N GLN A 60 0.79 5.34 -13.53
CA GLN A 60 2.15 5.18 -13.03
C GLN A 60 2.53 6.28 -12.05
N PHE A 61 2.14 7.53 -12.29
CA PHE A 61 2.35 8.63 -11.36
C PHE A 61 1.59 8.41 -10.05
N ASP A 62 0.32 8.00 -10.12
CA ASP A 62 -0.51 7.71 -8.95
C ASP A 62 0.10 6.56 -8.12
N GLU A 63 0.54 5.49 -8.79
CA GLU A 63 1.22 4.36 -8.15
C GLU A 63 2.52 4.80 -7.47
N GLN A 64 3.32 5.64 -8.13
CA GLN A 64 4.55 6.18 -7.54
C GLN A 64 4.25 7.03 -6.30
N CYS A 65 3.24 7.88 -6.36
CA CYS A 65 2.81 8.69 -5.22
C CYS A 65 2.42 7.80 -4.03
N LEU A 66 1.59 6.78 -4.28
CA LEU A 66 1.20 5.80 -3.27
C LEU A 66 2.41 5.02 -2.73
N SER A 67 3.36 4.64 -3.58
CA SER A 67 4.57 3.91 -3.16
C SER A 67 5.44 4.72 -2.19
N VAL A 68 5.58 6.03 -2.43
CA VAL A 68 6.34 6.92 -1.53
C VAL A 68 5.62 7.06 -0.19
N MET A 69 4.31 7.29 -0.22
CA MET A 69 3.51 7.34 1.01
C MET A 69 3.61 6.01 1.78
N LEU A 70 3.48 4.87 1.11
CA LEU A 70 3.61 3.56 1.75
C LEU A 70 5.01 3.33 2.31
N ALA A 71 6.07 3.73 1.60
CA ALA A 71 7.45 3.58 2.10
C ALA A 71 7.70 4.37 3.40
N GLU A 72 7.14 5.58 3.54
CA GLU A 72 7.20 6.35 4.79
C GLU A 72 6.48 5.64 5.95
N TRP A 73 5.38 4.95 5.66
CA TRP A 73 4.60 4.21 6.65
C TRP A 73 5.23 2.84 6.98
N GLU A 74 5.78 2.14 6.00
CA GLU A 74 6.47 0.85 6.13
C GLU A 74 7.76 0.95 6.92
N ALA A 75 8.43 2.11 6.88
CA ALA A 75 9.54 2.39 7.79
C ALA A 75 9.16 2.16 9.26
N ASN A 76 7.86 2.23 9.59
CA ASN A 76 7.23 1.93 10.88
C ASN A 76 8.16 2.26 12.06
N PRO A 77 8.62 3.52 12.20
CA PRO A 77 9.55 3.87 13.24
C PRO A 77 8.86 3.76 14.59
N LEU A 78 9.54 3.19 15.59
CA LEU A 78 8.98 3.09 16.94
C LEU A 78 8.70 4.47 17.54
N ILE A 79 7.41 4.78 17.77
CA ILE A 79 7.00 5.99 18.49
C ILE A 79 7.34 5.85 19.97
N CYS A 80 7.87 6.92 20.57
CA CYS A 80 8.19 6.94 21.98
C CYS A 80 6.93 6.76 22.84
N PRO A 81 6.86 5.72 23.69
CA PRO A 81 5.67 5.45 24.49
C PRO A 81 5.44 6.49 25.60
N VAL A 82 6.47 7.24 25.99
CA VAL A 82 6.39 8.27 27.05
C VAL A 82 5.75 9.56 26.52
N CYS A 83 6.18 10.04 25.34
CA CYS A 83 5.72 11.33 24.82
C CYS A 83 4.76 11.24 23.64
N THR A 84 4.57 10.03 23.09
CA THR A 84 3.67 9.69 21.97
C THR A 84 3.77 10.61 20.75
N LYS A 85 4.93 11.28 20.59
CA LYS A 85 5.15 12.38 19.64
C LYS A 85 6.36 12.21 18.73
N TYR A 86 7.45 11.65 19.25
CA TYR A 86 8.71 11.54 18.53
C TYR A 86 9.11 10.08 18.38
N ASN A 87 9.78 9.75 17.27
CA ASN A 87 10.38 8.45 17.04
C ASN A 87 11.56 8.21 17.98
N LEU A 88 11.68 6.98 18.49
CA LEU A 88 12.84 6.51 19.22
C LEU A 88 14.02 6.35 18.28
N ARG A 89 15.21 6.70 18.75
CA ARG A 89 16.47 6.37 18.09
C ARG A 89 17.17 5.30 18.90
N ILE A 90 17.48 4.19 18.25
CA ILE A 90 18.06 3.01 18.89
C ILE A 90 19.40 2.73 18.21
N ALA A 91 20.49 2.82 18.96
CA ALA A 91 21.84 2.59 18.44
C ALA A 91 22.72 1.95 19.53
N GLY A 92 23.35 0.82 19.22
CA GLY A 92 24.33 0.19 20.13
C GLY A 92 23.78 -0.15 21.52
N GLY A 93 22.50 -0.54 21.63
CA GLY A 93 21.85 -0.84 22.91
C GLY A 93 21.38 0.39 23.70
N LEU A 94 21.56 1.59 23.16
CA LEU A 94 21.04 2.84 23.71
C LEU A 94 19.74 3.24 23.00
N VAL A 95 18.70 3.55 23.78
CA VAL A 95 17.41 4.05 23.30
C VAL A 95 17.22 5.48 23.77
N VAL A 96 17.02 6.41 22.83
CA VAL A 96 16.82 7.83 23.13
C VAL A 96 15.61 8.43 22.42
N CYS A 97 14.99 9.43 23.06
CA CYS A 97 13.93 10.24 22.47
C CYS A 97 14.20 11.74 22.67
N GLN A 98 13.69 12.56 21.76
CA GLN A 98 13.73 14.02 21.86
C GLN A 98 12.96 14.58 23.07
N CYS A 99 12.07 13.79 23.68
CA CYS A 99 11.40 14.18 24.93
C CYS A 99 12.29 14.06 26.18
N GLY A 100 13.53 13.57 26.05
CA GLY A 100 14.44 13.33 27.16
C GLY A 100 14.49 11.88 27.67
N LEU A 101 13.77 10.95 27.02
CA LEU A 101 13.91 9.52 27.30
C LEU A 101 15.35 9.07 26.99
N TYR A 102 15.98 8.40 27.95
CA TYR A 102 17.30 7.80 27.79
C TYR A 102 17.32 6.46 28.54
N ILE A 103 17.48 5.36 27.82
CA ILE A 103 17.55 3.99 28.37
C ILE A 103 18.79 3.32 27.81
N GLN A 104 19.70 2.93 28.70
CA GLN A 104 20.88 2.15 28.34
C GLN A 104 20.66 0.68 28.69
N SER A 105 20.72 -0.20 27.69
CA SER A 105 20.70 -1.64 27.93
C SER A 105 22.11 -2.18 28.13
N HIS A 106 22.27 -3.09 29.10
CA HIS A 106 23.53 -3.79 29.33
C HIS A 106 23.82 -4.89 28.29
N SER A 107 22.84 -5.24 27.47
CA SER A 107 23.00 -6.20 26.40
C SER A 107 23.17 -5.49 25.05
N PRO A 108 24.18 -5.83 24.25
CA PRO A 108 24.39 -5.24 22.92
C PRO A 108 23.32 -5.67 21.89
N GLU A 109 22.36 -6.51 22.26
CA GLU A 109 21.36 -7.10 21.34
C GLU A 109 19.98 -6.42 21.36
N VAL A 110 19.80 -5.28 22.04
CA VAL A 110 18.52 -4.56 21.98
C VAL A 110 18.39 -3.91 20.60
N THR A 111 17.70 -4.60 19.71
CA THR A 111 17.28 -4.08 18.42
C THR A 111 15.92 -3.39 18.55
N GLU A 112 15.62 -2.52 17.59
CA GLU A 112 14.30 -1.89 17.49
C GLU A 112 13.17 -2.92 17.48
N GLN A 113 13.34 -4.02 16.74
CA GLN A 113 12.34 -5.07 16.66
C GLN A 113 12.08 -5.78 17.99
N LYS A 114 13.12 -6.07 18.78
CA LYS A 114 12.94 -6.69 20.11
C LYS A 114 12.21 -5.73 21.05
N LEU A 115 12.57 -4.46 21.05
CA LEU A 115 11.88 -3.45 21.87
C LEU A 115 10.41 -3.30 21.44
N ARG A 116 10.15 -3.30 20.13
CA ARG A 116 8.79 -3.26 19.56
C ARG A 116 7.95 -4.40 20.05
N ALA A 117 8.42 -5.64 19.85
CA ALA A 117 7.73 -6.84 20.28
C ALA A 117 7.45 -6.80 21.79
N CYS A 118 8.43 -6.42 22.62
CA CYS A 118 8.22 -6.32 24.07
C CYS A 118 7.13 -5.30 24.46
N LEU A 119 7.10 -4.13 23.81
CA LEU A 119 6.09 -3.11 24.08
C LEU A 119 4.71 -3.57 23.60
N GLU A 120 4.62 -4.13 22.39
CA GLU A 120 3.38 -4.66 21.82
C GLU A 120 2.81 -5.79 22.68
N ASP A 121 3.63 -6.77 23.06
CA ASP A 121 3.23 -7.88 23.91
C ASP A 121 2.70 -7.37 25.27
N SER A 122 3.44 -6.45 25.91
CA SER A 122 3.07 -5.90 27.22
C SER A 122 1.76 -5.10 27.17
N VAL A 123 1.60 -4.25 26.14
CA VAL A 123 0.37 -3.45 25.95
C VAL A 123 -0.79 -4.35 25.56
N ASN A 124 -0.57 -5.36 24.73
CA ASN A 124 -1.61 -6.29 24.29
C ASN A 124 -2.09 -7.15 25.48
N GLU A 125 -1.18 -7.67 26.30
CA GLU A 125 -1.51 -8.39 27.53
C GLU A 125 -2.31 -7.52 28.51
N HIS A 126 -1.92 -6.25 28.66
CA HIS A 126 -2.69 -5.29 29.44
C HIS A 126 -4.10 -5.08 28.85
N SER A 127 -4.19 -4.87 27.54
CA SER A 127 -5.44 -4.55 26.84
C SER A 127 -6.47 -5.68 26.91
N ALA A 128 -6.00 -6.94 27.02
CA ALA A 128 -6.87 -8.10 27.22
C ALA A 128 -7.64 -8.05 28.56
N HIS A 129 -7.13 -7.30 29.54
CA HIS A 129 -7.68 -7.24 30.90
C HIS A 129 -8.12 -5.83 31.31
N CYS A 130 -7.75 -4.80 30.53
CA CYS A 130 -8.03 -3.41 30.84
C CYS A 130 -8.27 -2.59 29.55
N PRO A 131 -9.38 -1.85 29.43
CA PRO A 131 -9.65 -1.01 28.25
C PRO A 131 -8.88 0.32 28.27
N HIS A 132 -8.13 0.61 29.33
CA HIS A 132 -7.40 1.87 29.48
C HIS A 132 -6.06 1.81 28.77
N THR A 133 -5.66 2.95 28.19
CA THR A 133 -4.31 3.11 27.65
C THR A 133 -3.31 3.16 28.80
N PRO A 134 -2.28 2.31 28.82
CA PRO A 134 -1.27 2.35 29.86
C PRO A 134 -0.41 3.61 29.74
N GLU A 135 0.03 4.13 30.87
CA GLU A 135 0.96 5.25 30.97
C GLU A 135 2.39 4.74 31.09
N PHE A 136 3.31 5.39 30.39
CA PHE A 136 4.73 5.04 30.42
C PHE A 136 5.55 6.13 31.10
N SER A 137 6.41 5.72 32.02
CA SER A 137 7.34 6.59 32.72
C SER A 137 8.73 6.00 32.76
N VAL A 138 9.72 6.85 33.00
CA VAL A 138 11.12 6.44 33.15
C VAL A 138 11.47 6.56 34.61
N THR A 139 12.05 5.52 35.18
CA THR A 139 12.66 5.60 36.50
C THR A 139 14.15 5.77 36.34
N GLU A 140 14.67 6.84 36.94
CA GLU A 140 16.10 7.06 37.12
C GLU A 140 16.47 6.42 38.46
N GLY A 141 16.85 5.14 38.42
CA GLY A 141 17.24 4.40 39.62
C GLY A 141 18.57 4.93 40.16
N THR A 142 18.72 4.96 41.48
CA THR A 142 19.97 5.29 42.19
C THR A 142 21.14 4.32 41.89
N GLU A 143 20.89 3.28 41.10
CA GLU A 143 21.87 2.33 40.56
C GLU A 143 21.94 2.41 39.02
N GLU A 144 22.35 3.58 38.48
CA GLU A 144 22.81 3.83 37.08
C GLU A 144 21.93 3.31 35.90
N LYS A 145 20.74 2.77 36.15
CA LYS A 145 19.92 2.07 35.16
C LYS A 145 18.58 2.77 35.02
N SER A 146 18.37 3.37 33.86
CA SER A 146 17.07 3.92 33.47
C SER A 146 16.16 2.78 33.02
N CYS A 147 15.02 2.59 33.68
CA CYS A 147 14.04 1.57 33.32
C CYS A 147 12.73 2.21 32.84
N LEU A 148 12.16 1.67 31.76
CA LEU A 148 10.82 2.02 31.29
C LEU A 148 9.78 1.25 32.10
N LEU A 149 8.86 1.96 32.74
CA LEU A 149 7.75 1.38 33.48
C LEU A 149 6.43 1.62 32.75
N MET A 150 5.55 0.63 32.85
CA MET A 150 4.17 0.70 32.39
C MET A 150 3.25 0.68 33.61
N SER A 151 2.38 1.69 33.73
CA SER A 151 1.42 1.82 34.82
C SER A 151 0.02 2.07 34.28
N CYS A 152 -1.01 1.69 35.04
CA CYS A 152 -2.40 1.99 34.71
C CYS A 152 -3.07 2.70 35.89
N LEU A 153 -3.61 3.89 35.66
CA LEU A 153 -4.13 4.79 36.70
C LEU A 153 -5.47 4.34 37.32
N VAL A 154 -6.00 3.19 36.90
CA VAL A 154 -7.25 2.62 37.44
C VAL A 154 -6.99 1.22 37.97
N SER A 155 -6.30 1.14 39.10
CA SER A 155 -6.32 -0.03 39.98
C SER A 155 -7.19 0.30 41.20
N LEU A 156 -8.47 -0.09 41.19
CA LEU A 156 -9.17 -0.36 42.45
C LEU A 156 -8.48 -1.58 43.12
N PRO A 157 -8.46 -1.69 44.46
CA PRO A 157 -7.59 -2.63 45.17
C PRO A 157 -7.91 -4.07 44.77
N ARG A 158 -6.91 -4.81 44.27
CA ARG A 158 -6.98 -6.27 44.27
C ARG A 158 -6.95 -6.73 45.74
N GLU A 159 -8.04 -7.35 46.20
CA GLU A 159 -8.02 -8.22 47.37
C GLU A 159 -6.84 -9.21 47.26
N PRO A 160 -6.14 -9.54 48.36
CA PRO A 160 -4.99 -10.41 48.32
C PRO A 160 -5.44 -11.84 47.99
N VAL A 161 -5.26 -12.24 46.73
CA VAL A 161 -5.23 -13.66 46.40
C VAL A 161 -3.93 -14.20 47.01
N VAL A 162 -4.07 -14.91 48.13
CA VAL A 162 -3.05 -15.83 48.62
C VAL A 162 -2.92 -16.93 47.56
N GLU A 163 -2.08 -16.70 46.57
CA GLU A 163 -1.53 -17.75 45.73
C GLU A 163 -0.01 -17.71 45.82
N SER A 164 0.49 -18.80 46.38
CA SER A 164 1.88 -19.13 46.58
C SER A 164 2.66 -19.05 45.26
N GLY A 165 3.61 -18.12 45.20
CA GLY A 165 4.73 -18.17 44.24
C GLY A 165 4.50 -17.47 42.90
N SER A 166 4.99 -16.24 42.79
CA SER A 166 6.03 -15.82 41.84
C SER A 166 6.11 -14.30 41.81
N ALA A 167 7.28 -13.75 42.10
CA ALA A 167 7.54 -12.32 41.99
C ALA A 167 7.57 -11.94 40.50
N VAL A 168 6.52 -11.29 40.01
CA VAL A 168 6.47 -10.79 38.65
C VAL A 168 7.17 -9.44 38.59
N GLY A 169 8.50 -9.49 38.51
CA GLY A 169 9.33 -8.39 38.06
C GLY A 169 9.40 -8.42 36.53
N PHE A 170 8.98 -7.34 35.88
CA PHE A 170 9.20 -7.11 34.46
C PHE A 170 9.83 -5.71 34.36
N ILE A 171 11.12 -5.55 34.07
CA ILE A 171 11.93 -6.17 33.01
C ILE A 171 13.02 -7.07 33.63
N PRO A 172 13.10 -8.37 33.30
CA PRO A 172 14.30 -9.12 33.55
C PRO A 172 15.35 -8.66 32.53
N THR A 173 16.49 -8.24 33.03
CA THR A 173 17.78 -8.39 32.35
C THR A 173 17.78 -9.65 31.48
N LEU A 174 18.13 -9.48 30.21
CA LEU A 174 18.34 -10.57 29.26
C LEU A 174 19.07 -11.75 29.90
N VAL A 175 18.35 -12.89 29.90
CA VAL A 175 18.80 -14.28 29.88
C VAL A 175 20.31 -14.48 30.04
N GLU A 176 20.76 -14.78 31.27
CA GLU A 176 22.03 -15.46 31.49
C GLU A 176 21.75 -16.91 31.91
N LYS A 177 21.62 -17.81 30.92
CA LYS A 177 21.67 -19.26 31.15
C LYS A 177 23.11 -19.66 31.45
N ARG A 178 23.47 -19.77 32.74
CA ARG A 178 24.67 -20.51 33.15
C ARG A 178 24.34 -22.00 33.21
N ASN A 179 24.91 -22.75 32.27
CA ASN A 179 25.15 -24.18 32.43
C ASN A 179 26.10 -24.38 33.61
N LEU A 180 25.66 -25.07 34.67
CA LEU A 180 26.56 -25.77 35.58
C LEU A 180 26.46 -27.27 35.29
N VAL A 181 27.49 -27.78 34.63
CA VAL A 181 27.90 -29.18 34.69
C VAL A 181 29.08 -29.23 35.65
N ALA A 182 28.89 -29.85 36.82
CA ALA A 182 29.82 -30.66 37.61
C ALA A 182 29.24 -30.86 39.01
#